data_AF-A0A935CRA3-F1
#
_entry.id   AF-A0A935CRA3-F1
#
_cell.length_a   1.000
_cell.length_b   1.000
_cell.length_c   1.000
_cell.angle_alpha   90.00
_cell.angle_beta   90.00
_cell.angle_gamma   90.00
#
_symmetry.space_group_name_H-M   'P 1'
#
loop_
_entity.id
_entity.type
_entity.pdbx_description
1 polymer ?
#
loop_
_entity_poly.entity_id
_entity_poly.type
_entity_poly.pdbx_seq_one_letter_code
_entity_poly.pdbx_strand_id
1 'polypeptide(L)' 'MTSQPKQPSWPNNATFWRNQRVTVTGGAGFLGSFVVEKLRERGAADISIPRR' A
#
# COMPACT_ATOMS: atom_id res chain seq x y z
N MET A 1 18.78 34.07 0.98
CA MET A 1 18.66 33.09 -0.12
C MET A 1 18.66 31.69 0.49
N THR A 2 17.56 31.28 1.13
CA THR A 2 17.41 29.94 1.69
C THR A 2 16.64 29.09 0.69
N SER A 3 17.34 28.12 0.09
CA SER A 3 16.73 27.10 -0.77
C SER A 3 15.72 26.28 0.03
N GLN A 4 14.49 26.19 -0.47
CA GLN A 4 13.48 25.31 0.09
C GLN A 4 13.97 23.84 0.01
N PRO A 5 13.75 23.03 1.06
CA PRO A 5 14.10 21.61 1.02
C PRO A 5 13.26 20.91 -0.05
N LYS A 6 13.93 20.14 -0.92
CA LYS A 6 13.34 19.30 -1.95
C LYS A 6 12.43 18.27 -1.28
N GLN A 7 11.11 18.45 -1.39
CA GLN A 7 10.13 17.48 -0.91
C GLN A 7 10.40 16.12 -1.60
N PRO A 8 10.35 14.99 -0.87
CA PRO A 8 10.46 13.68 -1.50
C PRO A 8 9.29 13.51 -2.47
N SER A 9 9.61 13.20 -3.73
CA SER A 9 8.62 12.92 -4.76
C SER A 9 8.08 11.51 -4.55
N TRP A 10 7.14 11.36 -3.61
CA TRP A 10 6.42 10.11 -3.44
C TRP A 10 5.56 9.84 -4.68
N PRO A 11 5.56 8.60 -5.19
CA PRO A 11 4.70 8.25 -6.30
C PRO A 11 3.24 8.48 -5.92
N ASN A 12 2.41 8.87 -6.89
CA ASN A 12 0.96 8.93 -6.71
C ASN A 12 0.48 7.57 -6.20
N ASN A 13 -0.11 7.57 -5.01
CA ASN A 13 -0.52 6.38 -4.28
C ASN A 13 -1.38 5.45 -5.15
N ALA A 14 -2.38 5.98 -5.85
CA ALA A 14 -3.28 5.18 -6.68
C ALA A 14 -2.58 4.52 -7.87
N THR A 15 -1.61 5.21 -8.47
CA THR A 15 -0.84 4.64 -9.59
C THR A 15 0.20 3.65 -9.11
N PHE A 16 0.77 3.87 -7.92
CA PHE A 16 1.80 3.02 -7.33
C PHE A 16 1.27 1.61 -7.07
N TRP A 17 0.11 1.47 -6.43
CA TRP A 17 -0.39 0.16 -5.97
C TRP A 17 -0.94 -0.74 -7.08
N ARG A 18 -1.41 -0.17 -8.21
CA ARG A 18 -2.07 -0.93 -9.29
C ARG A 18 -1.24 -2.08 -9.86
N ASN A 19 0.08 -1.93 -9.93
CA ASN A 19 0.97 -2.90 -10.56
C ASN A 19 1.82 -3.69 -9.56
N GLN A 20 1.47 -3.65 -8.26
CA GLN A 20 2.24 -4.28 -7.20
C GLN A 20 1.64 -5.63 -6.81
N ARG A 21 2.51 -6.58 -6.48
CA ARG A 21 2.17 -7.80 -5.76
C ARG A 21 2.43 -7.58 -4.28
N VAL A 22 1.40 -7.73 -3.46
CA VAL A 22 1.46 -7.38 -2.04
C VAL A 22 1.14 -8.60 -1.19
N THR A 23 2.05 -8.99 -0.31
CA THR A 23 1.81 -10.03 0.68
C THR A 23 1.53 -9.39 2.03
N VAL A 24 0.36 -9.65 2.61
CA VAL A 24 -0.04 -9.12 3.92
C VAL A 24 -0.03 -10.25 4.95
N THR A 25 0.99 -10.29 5.79
CA THR A 25 1.04 -11.20 6.95
C THR A 25 0.05 -10.75 8.02
N GLY A 26 -0.67 -11.68 8.63
CA GLY A 26 -1.76 -11.35 9.56
C GLY A 26 -2.92 -10.58 8.92
N GLY A 27 -3.01 -10.54 7.58
CA GLY A 27 -4.03 -9.78 6.83
C GLY A 27 -5.48 -10.19 7.09
N ALA A 28 -5.71 -11.36 7.67
CA ALA A 28 -7.03 -11.83 8.09
C ALA A 28 -7.37 -11.52 9.56
N GLY A 29 -6.44 -10.95 10.32
CA GLY A 29 -6.66 -10.55 11.72
C GLY A 29 -7.21 -9.13 11.85
N PHE A 30 -7.33 -8.65 13.09
CA PHE A 30 -7.91 -7.34 13.43
C PHE A 30 -7.35 -6.19 12.57
N LEU A 31 -6.10 -5.76 12.81
CA LEU A 31 -5.49 -4.66 12.05
C LEU A 31 -5.28 -5.01 10.57
N GLY A 32 -4.90 -6.26 10.29
CA GLY A 32 -4.58 -6.70 8.95
C GLY A 32 -5.77 -6.56 7.98
N SER A 33 -6.99 -6.77 8.46
CA SER A 33 -8.20 -6.63 7.66
C SER A 33 -8.37 -5.21 7.09
N PHE A 34 -8.15 -4.19 7.92
CA PHE A 34 -8.20 -2.79 7.50
C PHE A 34 -7.09 -2.43 6.52
N VAL A 35 -5.88 -2.97 6.70
CA VAL A 35 -4.76 -2.74 5.77
C VAL A 35 -5.10 -3.31 4.38
N VAL A 36 -5.66 -4.51 4.32
CA VAL A 36 -6.09 -5.15 3.07
C VAL A 36 -7.18 -4.33 2.39
N GLU A 37 -8.19 -3.86 3.13
CA GLU A 37 -9.25 -2.99 2.60
C GLU A 37 -8.65 -1.73 1.96
N LYS A 38 -7.73 -1.06 2.67
CA LYS A 38 -7.07 0.15 2.20
C LYS A 38 -6.17 -0.07 0.99
N LEU A 39 -5.53 -1.21 0.87
CA LEU A 39 -4.77 -1.59 -0.33
C LEU A 39 -5.70 -1.77 -1.54
N ARG A 40 -6.85 -2.43 -1.36
CA ARG A 40 -7.85 -2.62 -2.40
C ARG A 40 -8.42 -1.28 -2.88
N GLU A 41 -8.78 -0.38 -1.96
CA GLU A 41 -9.25 0.97 -2.29
C GLU A 41 -8.23 1.75 -3.14
N ARG A 42 -6.94 1.51 -2.94
CA ARG A 42 -5.84 2.16 -3.69
C ARG A 42 -5.54 1.47 -5.03
N GLY A 43 -6.28 0.42 -5.36
CA GLY A 43 -6.16 -0.30 -6.63
C GLY A 43 -5.13 -1.43 -6.62
N ALA A 44 -4.63 -1.86 -5.46
CA ALA A 44 -3.79 -3.06 -5.40
C ALA A 44 -4.62 -4.29 -5.83
N ALA A 45 -4.27 -4.86 -6.98
CA ALA A 45 -5.01 -5.96 -7.60
C ALA A 45 -4.51 -7.33 -7.15
N ASP A 46 -3.20 -7.46 -6.88
CA ASP A 46 -2.56 -8.72 -6.50
C ASP A 46 -2.19 -8.68 -5.01
N ILE A 47 -3.12 -9.12 -4.16
CA ILE A 47 -2.94 -9.18 -2.69
C ILE A 47 -3.04 -10.64 -2.23
N SER A 48 -1.97 -11.14 -1.60
CA SER A 48 -1.92 -12.46 -0.97
C SER A 48 -1.93 -12.33 0.54
N ILE A 49 -2.79 -13.12 1.20
CA ILE A 49 -2.84 -13.24 2.66
C ILE A 49 -2.53 -14.70 3.01
N PRO A 50 -1.28 -15.02 3.39
CA PRO A 50 -0.91 -16.38 3.73
C PRO A 50 -1.68 -16.86 4.97
N ARG A 51 -2.30 -18.03 4.84
CA ARG A 51 -2.94 -18.78 5.93
C ARG A 51 -2.20 -20.11 6.05
N ARG A 52 -1.85 -20.51 7.27
CA ARG A 52 -1.57 -21.92 7.58
C ARG A 52 -2.86 -22.60 7.98
#